data_AF-A0A9E1J8V4-F1
#
_entry.id   AF-A0A9E1J8V4-F1
#
_cell.length_a   1.000
_cell.length_b   1.000
_cell.length_c   1.000
_cell.angle_alpha   90.00
_cell.angle_beta   90.00
_cell.angle_gamma   90.00
#
_symmetry.space_group_name_H-M   'P 1'
#
loop_
_entity.id
_entity.type
_entity.pdbx_description
1 polymer ?
#
loop_
_entity_poly.entity_id
_entity_poly.type
_entity_poly.pdbx_seq_one_letter_code
_entity_poly.pdbx_strand_id
1 'polypeptide(L)' 'LGDKTRPMLWLFYGSAIVLFGLAGWLAGLGPWFLAGLALAALQLAWQAGRLDIDNPADCLAKFRSNTWFGWIVFAAAVFG' A
#
# COMPACT_ATOMS: atom_id res chain seq x y z
N LEU A 1 17.19 -0.90 -17.27
CA LEU A 1 15.72 -0.87 -17.10
C LEU A 1 15.27 -0.41 -15.70
N GLY A 2 16.16 0.05 -14.81
CA GLY A 2 15.85 0.39 -13.41
C GLY A 2 15.26 1.78 -13.14
N ASP A 3 15.50 2.77 -14.03
CA ASP A 3 15.16 4.18 -13.73
C ASP A 3 13.66 4.50 -13.69
N LYS A 4 12.81 3.65 -14.28
CA LYS A 4 11.36 3.85 -14.32
C LYS A 4 10.59 3.06 -13.25
N THR A 5 11.25 2.16 -12.55
CA THR A 5 10.60 1.27 -11.57
C THR A 5 10.11 2.05 -10.35
N ARG A 6 10.93 2.96 -9.81
CA ARG A 6 10.54 3.86 -8.69
C ARG A 6 9.30 4.71 -9.01
N PRO A 7 9.24 5.47 -10.11
CA PRO A 7 8.08 6.30 -10.41
C PRO A 7 6.82 5.48 -10.73
N MET A 8 6.95 4.32 -11.40
CA MET A 8 5.80 3.43 -11.61
C MET A 8 5.29 2.83 -10.28
N LEU A 9 6.18 2.50 -9.34
CA LEU A 9 5.80 1.99 -8.03
C LEU A 9 4.96 3.02 -7.25
N TRP A 10 5.39 4.29 -7.25
CA TRP A 10 4.63 5.39 -6.66
C TRP A 10 3.25 5.56 -7.31
N LEU A 11 3.18 5.47 -8.64
CA LEU A 11 1.92 5.57 -9.37
C LEU A 11 0.95 4.44 -8.99
N PHE A 12 1.43 3.18 -8.98
CA PHE A 12 0.60 2.03 -8.63
C PHE A 12 0.18 2.03 -7.16
N TYR A 13 1.08 2.38 -6.24
CA TYR A 13 0.75 2.45 -4.81
C TYR A 13 -0.23 3.59 -4.52
N GLY A 14 -0.02 4.76 -5.13
CA GLY A 14 -0.94 5.89 -5.01
C GLY A 14 -2.33 5.57 -5.56
N SER A 15 -2.40 4.99 -6.76
CA SER A 15 -3.69 4.58 -7.36
C SER A 15 -4.41 3.50 -6.55
N ALA A 16 -3.68 2.52 -6.00
CA ALA A 16 -4.27 1.52 -5.13
C ALA A 16 -4.93 2.14 -3.88
N ILE A 17 -4.24 3.05 -3.18
CA ILE A 17 -4.81 3.73 -2.01
C ILE A 17 -6.05 4.54 -2.36
N VAL A 18 -6.04 5.25 -3.50
CA VAL A 18 -7.22 6.00 -3.97
C VAL A 18 -8.39 5.06 -4.26
N LEU A 19 -8.15 3.95 -4.95
CA LEU A 19 -9.18 2.96 -5.26
C LEU A 19 -9.76 2.31 -3.99
N PHE A 20 -8.91 1.95 -3.02
CA PHE A 20 -9.39 1.42 -1.74
C PHE A 20 -10.18 2.47 -0.94
N GLY A 21 -9.75 3.74 -0.95
CA GLY A 21 -10.48 4.83 -0.32
C GLY A 21 -11.87 5.02 -0.94
N LEU A 22 -11.95 5.02 -2.28
CA LEU A 22 -13.22 5.07 -3.01
C LEU A 22 -14.10 3.85 -2.72
N ALA A 23 -13.53 2.66 -2.69
CA ALA A 23 -14.26 1.43 -2.38
C ALA A 23 -14.84 1.48 -0.95
N GLY A 24 -14.05 1.91 0.03
CA GLY A 24 -14.54 2.05 1.41
C GLY A 24 -15.61 3.12 1.56
N TRP A 25 -15.48 4.24 0.84
CA TRP A 25 -16.53 5.26 0.79
C TRP A 25 -17.83 4.70 0.17
N LEU A 26 -17.75 4.02 -0.98
CA LEU A 26 -18.91 3.40 -1.63
C LEU A 26 -19.55 2.29 -0.77
N ALA A 27 -18.75 1.58 0.02
CA ALA A 27 -19.22 0.57 0.96
C ALA A 27 -19.79 1.17 2.26
N GLY A 28 -19.71 2.49 2.45
CA GLY A 28 -20.19 3.17 3.66
C GLY A 28 -19.34 2.89 4.91
N LEU A 29 -18.08 2.48 4.73
CA LEU A 29 -17.18 2.18 5.85
C LEU A 29 -16.85 3.47 6.61
N GLY A 30 -16.80 3.34 7.94
CA GLY A 30 -16.61 4.46 8.85
C GLY A 30 -15.18 5.03 8.85
N PRO A 31 -14.92 6.07 9.68
CA PRO A 31 -13.61 6.71 9.80
C PRO A 31 -12.49 5.74 10.24
N TRP A 32 -12.83 4.61 10.85
CA TRP A 32 -11.89 3.54 11.20
C TRP A 32 -11.25 2.88 9.97
N PHE A 33 -12.01 2.72 8.87
CA PHE A 33 -11.45 2.23 7.61
C PHE A 33 -10.43 3.21 7.04
N LEU A 34 -10.72 4.52 7.07
CA LEU A 34 -9.78 5.55 6.63
C LEU A 34 -8.50 5.57 7.47
N ALA A 35 -8.61 5.37 8.79
CA ALA A 35 -7.45 5.27 9.68
C ALA A 35 -6.57 4.05 9.35
N GLY A 36 -7.19 2.88 9.13
CA GLY A 36 -6.47 1.69 8.71
C GLY A 36 -5.85 1.82 7.32
N LEU A 37 -6.56 2.45 6.38
CA LEU A 37 -6.05 2.75 5.05
C LEU A 37 -4.87 3.73 5.08
N ALA A 38 -4.89 4.72 5.98
CA ALA A 38 -3.79 5.66 6.18
C ALA A 38 -2.53 4.95 6.71
N LEU A 39 -2.69 4.00 7.64
CA LEU A 39 -1.58 3.16 8.10
C LEU A 39 -1.01 2.29 6.96
N ALA A 40 -1.89 1.72 6.14
CA ALA A 40 -1.50 0.93 4.99
C ALA A 40 -0.73 1.79 3.94
N ALA A 41 -1.19 3.02 3.69
CA ALA A 41 -0.51 3.98 2.83
C ALA A 41 0.87 4.37 3.35
N LEU A 42 1.02 4.57 4.67
CA LEU A 42 2.30 4.88 5.31
C LEU A 42 3.30 3.73 5.14
N GLN A 43 2.85 2.49 5.29
CA GLN A 43 3.68 1.30 5.05
C GLN A 43 4.17 1.25 3.59
N LEU A 44 3.27 1.49 2.63
CA LEU A 44 3.62 1.53 1.20
C LEU A 44 4.59 2.67 0.87
N ALA A 45 4.40 3.85 1.44
CA ALA A 45 5.31 4.98 1.25
C ALA A 45 6.72 4.68 1.81
N TRP A 46 6.79 4.02 2.96
CA TRP A 46 8.06 3.56 3.53
C TRP A 46 8.73 2.49 2.66
N GLN A 47 7.94 1.57 2.09
CA GLN A 47 8.46 0.59 1.14
C GLN A 47 9.01 1.26 -0.12
N ALA A 48 8.25 2.16 -0.73
CA ALA A 48 8.63 2.85 -1.96
C ALA A 48 9.86 3.77 -1.79
N GLY A 49 9.99 4.42 -0.64
CA GLY A 49 11.14 5.26 -0.32
C GLY A 49 12.43 4.47 -0.08
N ARG A 50 12.33 3.32 0.60
CA ARG A 50 13.49 2.51 1.01
C ARG A 50 13.79 1.31 0.12
N LEU A 51 13.06 1.14 -0.98
CA LEU A 51 13.30 0.09 -1.96
C LEU A 51 14.67 0.29 -2.63
N ASP A 52 15.48 -0.75 -2.62
CA ASP A 52 16.67 -0.88 -3.46
C ASP A 52 16.35 -1.81 -4.65
N ILE A 53 16.29 -1.24 -5.86
CA ILE A 53 15.90 -1.97 -7.08
C ILE A 53 17.05 -2.85 -7.58
N ASP A 54 18.30 -2.48 -7.28
CA ASP A 54 19.47 -3.22 -7.75
C ASP A 54 19.74 -4.46 -6.88
N ASN A 55 19.05 -4.57 -5.74
CA ASN A 55 19.11 -5.72 -4.85
C ASN A 55 17.86 -6.62 -4.97
N PRO A 56 17.94 -7.78 -5.65
CA PRO A 56 16.80 -8.69 -5.81
C PRO A 56 16.29 -9.26 -4.47
N ALA A 57 17.14 -9.36 -3.44
CA ALA A 57 16.71 -9.81 -2.12
C ALA A 57 15.84 -8.76 -1.41
N ASP A 58 16.15 -7.47 -1.56
CA ASP A 58 15.32 -6.38 -1.02
C ASP A 58 13.99 -6.30 -1.77
N CYS A 59 13.99 -6.45 -3.09
CA CYS A 59 12.76 -6.52 -3.89
C CYS A 59 11.81 -7.63 -3.40
N LEU A 60 12.33 -8.84 -3.14
CA LEU A 60 11.54 -9.95 -2.62
C LEU A 60 11.02 -9.67 -1.20
N ALA A 61 11.85 -9.08 -0.34
CA ALA A 61 11.47 -8.73 1.03
C ALA A 61 10.33 -7.69 1.04
N LYS A 62 10.41 -6.67 0.18
CA LYS A 62 9.36 -5.66 -0.01
C LYS A 62 8.08 -6.28 -0.59
N PHE A 63 8.19 -7.20 -1.55
CA PHE A 63 7.04 -7.93 -2.07
C PHE A 63 6.35 -8.75 -0.98
N ARG A 64 7.10 -9.43 -0.11
CA ARG A 64 6.54 -10.18 1.03
C ARG A 64 5.90 -9.26 2.08
N SER A 65 6.41 -8.04 2.24
CA SER A 65 5.80 -7.03 3.11
C SER A 65 4.42 -6.58 2.61
N ASN A 66 4.10 -6.75 1.33
CA ASN A 66 2.75 -6.48 0.79
C ASN A 66 1.67 -7.40 1.39
N THR A 67 2.03 -8.57 1.93
CA THR A 67 1.08 -9.40 2.68
C THR A 67 0.56 -8.69 3.93
N TRP A 68 1.44 -7.95 4.64
CA TRP A 68 1.04 -7.15 5.80
C TRP A 68 0.14 -5.99 5.41
N PHE A 69 0.39 -5.37 4.25
CA PHE A 69 -0.50 -4.35 3.70
C PHE A 69 -1.92 -4.91 3.51
N GLY A 70 -2.03 -6.10 2.91
CA GLY A 70 -3.31 -6.79 2.76
C GLY A 70 -4.02 -7.04 4.09
N TRP A 71 -3.29 -7.50 5.12
CA TRP A 71 -3.85 -7.69 6.46
C TRP A 71 -4.34 -6.39 7.11
N ILE A 72 -3.62 -5.28 6.94
CA ILE A 72 -4.03 -3.97 7.47
C ILE A 72 -5.33 -3.52 6.79
N VAL A 73 -5.40 -3.59 5.46
CA VAL A 73 -6.61 -3.19 4.71
C VAL A 73 -7.79 -4.10 5.05
N PHE A 74 -7.55 -5.41 5.18
CA PHE A 74 -8.58 -6.36 5.59
C PHE A 74 -9.11 -6.07 7.00
N ALA A 75 -8.21 -5.88 7.97
CA ALA A 75 -8.61 -5.52 9.33
C ALA A 75 -9.38 -4.18 9.34
N ALA A 76 -8.91 -3.19 8.59
CA ALA A 76 -9.59 -1.90 8.45
C ALA A 76 -11.02 -2.05 7.89
N ALA A 77 -11.24 -2.96 6.95
CA ALA A 77 -12.55 -3.24 6.37
C ALA A 77 -13.46 -4.07 7.29
N VAL A 78 -12.89 -4.90 8.18
CA VAL A 78 -13.65 -5.68 9.16
C VAL A 78 -14.07 -4.82 10.36
N PHE A 79 -13.23 -3.87 10.78
CA PHE A 79 -13.47 -3.03 11.95
C PHE A 79 -14.08 -1.66 11.64
N GLY A 80 -14.08 -1.23 10.37
CA GLY A 80 -14.65 0.03 9.91
C GLY A 80 -16.04 -0.14 9.31
#